data_AF-A0A8S8YVU4-F1
#
_entry.id   AF-A0A8S8YVU4-F1
#
_cell.length_a   1.000
_cell.length_b   1.000
_cell.length_c   1.000
_cell.angle_alpha   90.00
_cell.angle_beta   90.00
_cell.angle_gamma   90.00
#
_symmetry.space_group_name_H-M   'P 1'
#
loop_
_entity.id
_entity.type
_entity.pdbx_description
1 polymer ?
#
loop_
_entity_poly.entity_id
_entity_poly.type
_entity_poly.pdbx_seq_one_letter_code
_entity_poly.pdbx_strand_id
1 'polypeptide(L)' 'MLDPLMNTYPEDKNFEEIISYIRKRNAVEIEKISAGTNPEVEKRYDRYVDYG' A
#
# COMPACT_ATOMS: atom_id res chain seq x y z
N MET A 1 10.54 -1.19 2.18
CA MET A 1 9.73 0.07 2.07
C MET A 1 8.84 0.27 3.28
N LEU A 2 8.18 -0.77 3.78
CA LEU A 2 7.30 -0.68 4.95
C LEU A 2 8.06 -0.62 6.29
N ASP A 3 9.35 -0.94 6.28
CA ASP A 3 10.19 -1.15 7.46
C ASP A 3 10.20 0.06 8.41
N PRO A 4 10.33 1.33 7.95
CA PRO A 4 10.26 2.48 8.84
C PRO A 4 8.94 2.59 9.60
N LEU A 5 7.81 2.26 8.95
CA LEU A 5 6.49 2.28 9.56
C LEU A 5 6.35 1.13 10.57
N MET A 6 6.76 -0.09 10.19
CA MET A 6 6.62 -1.25 11.07
C MET A 6 7.47 -1.14 12.32
N ASN A 7 8.64 -0.49 12.23
CA ASN A 7 9.53 -0.26 13.36
C ASN A 7 9.00 0.77 14.36
N THR A 8 7.90 1.48 14.05
CA THR A 8 7.24 2.39 15.02
C THR A 8 6.33 1.65 16.00
N TYR A 9 5.88 0.45 15.65
CA TYR A 9 5.01 -0.34 16.52
C TYR A 9 5.83 -1.20 17.47
N PRO A 10 5.52 -1.22 18.78
CA PRO A 10 6.14 -2.16 19.71
C PRO A 10 5.88 -3.61 19.28
N GLU A 11 6.82 -4.51 19.59
CA GLU A 11 6.65 -5.96 19.44
C GLU A 11 5.74 -6.55 20.54
N ASP A 12 4.60 -5.91 20.76
CA ASP A 12 3.56 -6.30 21.71
C ASP A 12 2.40 -6.97 20.94
N LYS A 13 1.85 -8.05 21.49
CA LYS A 13 0.70 -8.78 20.95
C LYS A 13 -0.52 -7.88 20.69
N ASN A 14 -0.66 -6.79 21.45
CA ASN A 14 -1.71 -5.79 21.27
C ASN A 14 -1.68 -5.14 19.87
N PHE A 15 -0.53 -5.15 19.18
CA PHE A 15 -0.38 -4.56 17.84
C PHE A 15 -0.30 -5.60 16.72
N GLU A 16 -0.35 -6.90 17.04
CA GLU A 16 -0.16 -7.97 16.05
C GLU A 16 -1.20 -7.89 14.92
N GLU A 17 -2.47 -7.62 15.26
CA GLU A 17 -3.55 -7.52 14.29
C GLU A 17 -3.36 -6.35 13.32
N ILE A 18 -3.03 -5.16 13.83
CA ILE A 18 -2.83 -3.98 12.99
C ILE A 18 -1.58 -4.12 12.11
N ILE A 19 -0.48 -4.68 12.65
CA ILE A 19 0.73 -4.97 11.87
C ILE A 19 0.40 -5.97 10.75
N SER A 20 -0.32 -7.05 11.06
CA SER A 20 -0.75 -8.05 10.07
C SER A 20 -1.63 -7.44 8.98
N TYR A 21 -2.59 -6.60 9.35
CA TYR A 21 -3.43 -5.88 8.41
C TYR A 21 -2.62 -4.99 7.46
N ILE A 22 -1.70 -4.17 7.98
CA ILE A 22 -0.88 -3.26 7.16
C ILE A 22 -0.02 -4.07 6.18
N ARG A 23 0.60 -5.18 6.62
CA ARG A 23 1.39 -6.07 5.73
C ARG A 23 0.54 -6.61 4.59
N LYS A 24 -0.62 -7.18 4.91
CA LYS A 24 -1.56 -7.73 3.92
C LYS A 24 -2.02 -6.67 2.94
N ARG A 25 -2.43 -5.50 3.45
CA ARG A 25 -2.88 -4.38 2.61
C ARG A 25 -1.77 -3.92 1.66
N ASN A 26 -0.55 -3.77 2.16
CA ASN A 26 0.58 -3.36 1.33
C ASN A 26 0.85 -4.36 0.18
N ALA A 27 0.81 -5.66 0.46
CA ALA A 27 0.99 -6.69 -0.57
C ALA A 27 -0.09 -6.60 -1.66
N VAL A 28 -1.37 -6.49 -1.25
CA VAL A 28 -2.50 -6.36 -2.18
C VAL A 28 -2.40 -5.10 -3.04
N GLU A 29 -2.00 -3.96 -2.45
CA GLU A 29 -1.88 -2.72 -3.21
C GLU A 29 -0.71 -2.75 -4.20
N ILE A 30 0.43 -3.36 -3.85
CA ILE A 30 1.54 -3.57 -4.78
C ILE A 30 1.11 -4.45 -5.96
N GLU A 31 0.36 -5.52 -5.70
CA GLU A 31 -0.17 -6.39 -6.73
C GLU A 31 -1.09 -5.62 -7.69
N LYS A 32 -2.05 -4.86 -7.16
CA LYS A 32 -2.96 -4.05 -7.98
C LYS A 32 -2.24 -3.04 -8.85
N ILE A 33 -1.25 -2.34 -8.29
CA ILE A 33 -0.45 -1.35 -9.03
C ILE A 33 0.33 -2.05 -10.15
N SER A 34 0.97 -3.17 -9.84
CA SER A 34 1.76 -3.92 -10.83
C SER A 34 0.88 -4.51 -11.94
N ALA A 35 -0.37 -4.85 -11.63
CA ALA A 35 -1.35 -5.35 -12.59
C ALA A 35 -2.09 -4.26 -13.38
N GLY A 36 -1.84 -2.96 -13.10
CA GLY A 36 -2.57 -1.86 -13.74
C GLY A 36 -4.06 -1.80 -13.34
N THR A 37 -4.38 -2.25 -12.13
CA THR A 37 -5.76 -2.33 -11.61
C THR A 37 -5.97 -1.50 -10.36
N ASN A 38 -4.98 -0.68 -9.97
CA ASN A 38 -5.15 0.22 -8.85
C ASN A 38 -5.90 1.48 -9.29
N PRO A 39 -7.17 1.68 -8.87
CA PRO A 39 -8.02 2.72 -9.44
C PRO A 39 -7.48 4.13 -9.21
N GLU A 40 -6.76 4.38 -8.11
CA GLU A 40 -6.21 5.71 -7.84
C GLU A 40 -4.96 6.00 -8.69
N VAL A 41 -4.12 5.00 -8.91
CA VAL A 41 -2.94 5.13 -9.77
C VAL A 41 -3.37 5.28 -11.23
N GLU A 42 -4.27 4.43 -11.72
CA GLU A 42 -4.77 4.52 -13.10
C GLU A 42 -5.45 5.88 -13.35
N LYS A 43 -6.32 6.33 -12.44
CA LYS A 43 -6.97 7.64 -12.56
C LYS A 43 -5.96 8.80 -12.57
N ARG A 44 -4.83 8.68 -11.86
CA ARG A 44 -3.76 9.69 -11.89
C ARG A 44 -3.00 9.64 -13.22
N TYR A 45 -2.69 8.45 -13.69
CA TYR A 45 -2.04 8.23 -14.97
C TYR A 45 -2.88 8.82 -16.12
N ASP A 46 -4.19 8.53 -16.16
CA ASP A 46 -5.11 9.09 -17.17
C ASP A 46 -5.07 10.62 -17.18
N ARG A 47 -5.09 11.26 -16.00
CA ARG A 47 -4.96 12.73 -15.91
C ARG A 47 -3.61 13.23 -16.44
N TYR A 48 -2.51 12.53 -16.20
CA TYR A 48 -1.22 12.92 -16.74
C TYR A 48 -1.17 12.81 -18.27
N VAL A 49 -1.87 11.83 -18.84
CA VAL A 49 -2.02 11.72 -20.30
C VAL A 49 -2.89 12.85 -20.84
N ASP A 50 -3.99 13.19 -20.15
CA ASP A 50 -4.90 14.28 -20.54
C ASP A 50 -4.26 15.68 -20.49
N TYR A 51 -3.28 15.88 -19.60
CA TYR A 51 -2.50 17.12 -19.51
C TYR A 51 -1.30 17.18 -20.46
N GLY A 52 -1.12 16.15 -21.31
CA GLY A 52 -0.06 16.05 -22.32
C GLY A 52 -0.21 17.03 -23.48
#